data_AF-A0ABC8IXI7-F1
#
_entry.id   AF-A0ABC8IXI7-F1
#
_cell.length_a   1.000
_cell.length_b   1.000
_cell.length_c   1.000
_cell.angle_alpha   90.00
_cell.angle_beta   90.00
_cell.angle_gamma   90.00
#
_symmetry.space_group_name_H-M   'P 1'
#
loop_
_entity.id
_entity.type
_entity.pdbx_description
1 polymer ?
#
loop_
_entity_poly.entity_id
_entity_poly.type
_entity_poly.pdbx_seq_one_letter_code
_entity_poly.pdbx_strand_id
1 'polypeptide(L)'
;MNQNGVVFLVLAFLTATTVSLPSSPDRFLKSALTSLRSPDVPQEYQELTLPSPSDHLTPSCSHLLLRHSFANTINKPPYTAPYTPPPSDCTSPPWSHVNLDLRAASSGDQYDRISGLWLGGVELLRTSTAEPSPTGIFWKVRKDVTRYSSLFTRSDLNVTMMLENIVNDVYTGIYHINVTLNFYEFNTIDISRRESPADLIIPVSNDGGGNRGFWFMIENSEESYSNKIQLPLNTRKIVLELYVSSHGNDEFWYSNPPDSYIVTNKLATGRGNGAYREVVVKIDGRNVGSEVAFPVIFTGGINPLFWEPVVGIGAFNLPTYDMDLTPFLGMVLDGKEHEFALSVNNGISYWLVDANLHVWVDHEAVSVEAGSGSYDSPKRHVVRKEVLEEQLDGSFKVEAEVRSEFDGWVKSSEGNLTTVVKSVFKVGSLVKFEENGAYKRVEQRVETKRVVEVTNELGKQVNRVVHERSYPRTVITSTLRGLSNDKDMYVLVTNVSQALNERYLVGEALTEVYNRQDSDGWMQVEDHNVLAGEARTRQSLSYIDEFGCYSRTVVAANGEIDQDSSSDTCPSSSSS
;
A
#
# COMPACT_ATOMS: atom_id res chain seq x y z
N MET A 1 32.59 21.21 -75.28
CA MET A 1 32.89 22.52 -74.65
C MET A 1 31.58 23.29 -74.58
N ASN A 2 31.35 23.91 -73.42
CA ASN A 2 30.21 24.73 -72.98
C ASN A 2 29.01 24.04 -72.31
N GLN A 3 29.07 24.18 -70.98
CA GLN A 3 28.05 24.01 -69.95
C GLN A 3 27.05 25.19 -69.93
N ASN A 4 26.01 24.99 -69.10
CA ASN A 4 25.09 25.95 -68.45
C ASN A 4 23.71 26.03 -69.12
N GLY A 5 22.58 25.86 -68.41
CA GLY A 5 22.34 25.59 -66.99
C GLY A 5 20.83 25.66 -66.74
N VAL A 6 20.30 24.75 -65.93
CA VAL A 6 18.91 24.83 -65.43
C VAL A 6 18.99 24.83 -63.90
N VAL A 7 18.49 25.92 -63.31
CA VAL A 7 18.42 26.13 -61.87
C VAL A 7 17.18 25.40 -61.34
N PHE A 8 17.39 24.41 -60.47
CA PHE A 8 16.32 23.86 -59.62
C PHE A 8 16.43 24.48 -58.23
N LEU A 9 15.43 25.26 -57.85
CA LEU A 9 15.27 25.79 -56.51
C LEU A 9 14.75 24.66 -55.62
N VAL A 10 15.61 24.08 -54.78
CA VAL A 10 15.18 23.13 -53.74
C VAL A 10 14.78 23.94 -52.51
N LEU A 11 13.48 24.03 -52.25
CA LEU A 11 12.96 24.49 -50.95
C LEU A 11 13.36 23.43 -49.91
N ALA A 12 14.33 23.76 -49.07
CA ALA A 12 14.62 23.00 -47.87
C ALA A 12 13.48 23.22 -46.87
N PHE A 13 12.57 22.25 -46.77
CA PHE A 13 11.71 22.12 -45.60
C PHE A 13 12.61 21.75 -44.42
N LEU A 14 12.81 22.71 -43.51
CA LEU A 14 13.28 22.44 -42.16
C LEU A 14 12.22 21.57 -41.47
N THR A 15 12.39 20.25 -41.52
CA THR A 15 11.67 19.34 -40.64
C THR A 15 12.16 19.62 -39.23
N ALA A 16 11.37 20.37 -38.46
CA ALA A 16 11.54 20.41 -37.02
C ALA A 16 11.41 18.97 -36.51
N THR A 17 12.53 18.37 -36.15
CA THR A 17 12.55 17.08 -35.45
C THR A 17 11.86 17.31 -34.12
N THR A 18 10.64 16.81 -33.99
CA THR A 18 9.93 16.69 -32.73
C THR A 18 10.79 15.81 -31.83
N VAL A 19 11.47 16.42 -30.87
CA VAL A 19 12.16 15.70 -29.80
C VAL A 19 11.04 15.12 -28.93
N SER A 20 10.78 13.82 -29.07
CA SER A 20 10.08 13.07 -28.06
C SER A 20 11.00 13.02 -26.84
N LEU A 21 10.77 13.91 -25.87
CA LEU A 21 11.26 13.65 -24.52
C LEU A 21 10.69 12.28 -24.13
N PRO A 22 11.52 11.28 -23.79
CA PRO A 22 11.00 10.05 -23.25
C PRO A 22 10.16 10.43 -22.02
N SER A 23 8.97 9.83 -21.87
CA SER A 23 8.28 9.86 -20.59
C SER A 23 9.31 9.46 -19.56
N SER A 24 9.69 10.35 -18.63
CA SER A 24 10.74 10.07 -17.66
C SER A 24 10.53 8.66 -17.11
N PRO A 25 11.52 7.76 -17.22
CA PRO A 25 11.40 6.50 -16.51
C PRO A 25 11.20 6.83 -15.04
N ASP A 26 10.25 6.19 -14.38
CA ASP A 26 9.99 6.43 -12.95
C ASP A 26 10.74 5.41 -12.07
N ARG A 27 11.49 4.51 -12.71
CA ARG A 27 12.36 3.50 -12.11
C ARG A 27 13.77 3.73 -12.57
N PHE A 28 14.70 3.80 -11.63
CA PHE A 28 16.10 4.06 -11.89
C PHE A 28 16.98 3.04 -11.18
N LEU A 29 18.06 2.62 -11.84
CA LEU A 29 19.06 1.76 -11.21
C LEU A 29 20.17 2.64 -10.63
N LYS A 30 20.49 2.45 -9.35
CA LYS A 30 21.68 3.06 -8.74
C LYS A 30 22.93 2.40 -9.33
N SER A 31 23.84 3.19 -9.89
CA SER A 31 25.10 2.65 -10.41
C SER A 31 26.12 2.44 -9.28
N ALA A 32 27.14 1.60 -9.54
CA ALA A 32 28.26 1.43 -8.62
C ALA A 32 29.01 2.75 -8.35
N LEU A 33 28.92 3.78 -9.21
CA LEU A 33 29.53 5.09 -8.99
C LEU A 33 28.80 5.92 -7.92
N THR A 34 27.48 5.77 -7.79
CA THR A 34 26.72 6.29 -6.64
C THR A 34 27.04 5.52 -5.34
N SER A 35 27.45 4.25 -5.44
CA SER A 35 27.79 3.40 -4.29
C SER A 35 29.10 3.76 -3.57
N LEU A 36 29.91 4.69 -4.10
CA LEU A 36 31.07 5.25 -3.40
C LEU A 36 30.70 6.05 -2.14
N ARG A 37 29.40 6.21 -1.87
CA ARG A 37 28.83 6.76 -0.63
C ARG A 37 28.35 5.70 0.35
N SER A 38 28.35 4.42 -0.04
CA SER A 38 27.90 3.35 0.84
C SER A 38 28.94 3.12 1.94
N PRO A 39 28.52 2.97 3.21
CA PRO A 39 29.43 2.67 4.29
C PRO A 39 30.16 1.35 4.06
N ASP A 40 31.37 1.22 4.62
CA ASP A 40 32.20 0.00 4.56
C ASP A 40 31.55 -1.23 5.22
N VAL A 41 30.39 -1.05 5.86
CA VAL A 41 29.62 -2.07 6.57
C VAL A 41 28.17 -2.09 6.07
N PRO A 42 27.47 -3.24 6.18
CA PRO A 42 26.06 -3.30 5.81
C PRO A 42 25.22 -2.28 6.57
N GLN A 43 24.29 -1.63 5.87
CA GLN A 43 23.46 -0.56 6.42
C GLN A 43 22.03 -1.02 6.78
N GLU A 44 21.51 -0.56 7.92
CA GLU A 44 20.10 -0.78 8.28
C GLU A 44 19.20 0.19 7.51
N TYR A 45 18.23 -0.34 6.77
CA TYR A 45 17.13 0.44 6.20
C TYR A 45 15.93 0.36 7.14
N GLN A 46 15.18 1.46 7.27
CA GLN A 46 14.08 1.57 8.21
C GLN A 46 12.86 2.26 7.62
N GLU A 47 11.68 1.77 8.02
CA GLU A 47 10.41 2.47 7.93
C GLU A 47 10.07 2.97 9.34
N LEU A 48 9.67 4.23 9.48
CA LEU A 48 9.21 4.74 10.78
C LEU A 48 7.83 4.15 11.09
N THR A 49 7.77 3.32 12.13
CA THR A 49 6.55 2.70 12.64
C THR A 49 6.17 3.25 14.00
N LEU A 50 4.90 3.05 14.38
CA LEU A 50 4.43 3.31 15.75
C LEU A 50 5.16 2.41 16.75
N PRO A 51 5.41 2.88 17.99
CA PRO A 51 5.85 2.02 19.07
C PRO A 51 4.84 0.91 19.30
N SER A 52 5.32 -0.33 19.41
CA SER A 52 4.50 -1.46 19.80
C SER A 52 4.48 -1.58 21.33
N PRO A 53 3.34 -1.95 21.94
CA PRO A 53 3.29 -2.33 23.36
C PRO A 53 4.29 -3.45 23.72
N SER A 54 4.75 -4.21 22.73
CA SER A 54 5.70 -5.31 22.88
C SER A 54 7.17 -4.91 22.75
N ASP A 55 7.50 -3.65 22.43
CA ASP A 55 8.88 -3.24 22.12
C ASP A 55 9.85 -3.40 23.29
N HIS A 56 9.35 -3.31 24.53
CA HIS A 56 10.14 -3.48 25.75
C HIS A 56 9.89 -4.83 26.45
N LEU A 57 9.12 -5.71 25.82
CA LEU A 57 8.76 -7.00 26.38
C LEU A 57 9.59 -8.12 25.76
N THR A 58 9.89 -9.14 26.56
CA THR A 58 10.42 -10.41 26.05
C THR A 58 9.23 -11.27 25.63
N PRO A 59 9.22 -11.85 24.42
CA PRO A 59 8.14 -12.75 24.02
C PRO A 59 8.12 -13.99 24.92
N SER A 60 6.92 -14.46 25.27
CA SER A 60 6.72 -15.73 25.96
C SER A 60 7.20 -16.90 25.08
N CYS A 61 7.04 -16.76 23.76
CA CYS A 61 7.50 -17.74 22.78
C CYS A 61 7.78 -17.08 21.42
N SER A 62 8.74 -17.63 20.68
CA SER A 62 9.04 -17.26 19.29
C SER A 62 8.93 -18.49 18.39
N HIS A 63 8.20 -18.36 17.29
CA HIS A 63 7.93 -19.43 16.33
C HIS A 63 8.40 -19.03 14.93
N LEU A 64 9.38 -19.76 14.39
CA LEU A 64 9.89 -19.53 13.04
C LEU A 64 8.84 -19.96 12.01
N LEU A 65 8.29 -19.01 11.26
CA LEU A 65 7.37 -19.30 10.15
C LEU A 65 8.13 -19.73 8.90
N LEU A 66 9.14 -18.96 8.50
CA LEU A 66 9.79 -19.15 7.21
C LEU A 66 11.23 -18.64 7.24
N ARG A 67 12.14 -19.40 6.63
CA ARG A 67 13.50 -18.96 6.32
C ARG A 67 13.84 -19.38 4.89
N HIS A 68 14.07 -18.41 4.02
CA HIS A 68 14.33 -18.69 2.60
C HIS A 68 15.23 -17.64 1.96
N SER A 69 15.82 -17.96 0.81
CA SER A 69 16.64 -17.03 0.01
C SER A 69 16.10 -16.97 -1.41
N PHE A 70 15.70 -15.79 -1.85
CA PHE A 70 15.07 -15.55 -3.15
C PHE A 70 16.10 -15.00 -4.13
N ALA A 71 16.55 -15.87 -5.06
CA ALA A 71 17.49 -15.52 -6.12
C ALA A 71 16.78 -15.43 -7.48
N ASN A 72 16.76 -16.51 -8.28
CA ASN A 72 16.06 -16.56 -9.57
C ASN A 72 14.65 -17.15 -9.39
N THR A 73 13.70 -16.33 -8.96
CA THR A 73 12.32 -16.72 -8.60
C THR A 73 11.24 -16.08 -9.47
N ILE A 74 11.58 -15.17 -10.38
CA ILE A 74 10.61 -14.64 -11.34
C ILE A 74 9.97 -15.77 -12.16
N ASN A 75 8.66 -15.69 -12.41
CA ASN A 75 7.89 -16.69 -13.14
C ASN A 75 7.94 -18.10 -12.53
N LYS A 76 8.36 -18.26 -11.27
CA LYS A 76 8.32 -19.54 -10.53
C LYS A 76 7.19 -19.52 -9.50
N PRO A 77 6.70 -20.69 -9.07
CA PRO A 77 5.75 -20.73 -7.95
C PRO A 77 6.34 -20.07 -6.70
N PRO A 78 5.49 -19.51 -5.83
CA PRO A 78 5.95 -18.96 -4.56
C PRO A 78 6.60 -20.05 -3.70
N TYR A 79 7.45 -19.64 -2.77
CA TYR A 79 8.03 -20.59 -1.82
C TYR A 79 6.97 -21.00 -0.81
N THR A 80 6.70 -22.30 -0.71
CA THR A 80 5.68 -22.85 0.19
C THR A 80 6.31 -23.91 1.10
N ALA A 81 5.97 -23.86 2.38
CA ALA A 81 6.35 -24.85 3.38
C ALA A 81 5.14 -25.21 4.26
N PRO A 82 5.06 -26.45 4.79
CA PRO A 82 4.03 -26.81 5.75
C PRO A 82 4.16 -25.96 7.02
N TYR A 83 3.03 -25.48 7.53
CA TYR A 83 2.96 -24.77 8.79
C TYR A 83 2.66 -25.74 9.94
N THR A 84 3.28 -25.51 11.09
CA THR A 84 2.94 -26.20 12.33
C THR A 84 2.60 -25.14 13.38
N PRO A 85 1.52 -25.32 14.17
CA PRO A 85 1.22 -24.42 15.27
C PRO A 85 2.41 -24.23 16.21
N PRO A 86 2.45 -23.11 16.97
CA PRO A 86 3.45 -22.91 18.01
C PRO A 86 3.42 -24.10 18.99
N PRO A 87 4.58 -24.55 19.49
CA PRO A 87 4.63 -25.67 20.42
C PRO A 87 3.86 -25.38 21.71
N SER A 88 3.42 -26.43 22.41
CA SER A 88 2.48 -26.33 23.55
C SER A 88 3.03 -25.61 24.79
N ASP A 89 4.35 -25.41 24.84
CA ASP A 89 5.04 -24.60 25.84
C ASP A 89 4.96 -23.10 25.53
N CYS A 90 4.62 -22.72 24.29
CA CYS A 90 4.09 -21.41 24.00
C CYS A 90 2.75 -21.27 24.73
N THR A 91 2.55 -20.09 25.30
CA THR A 91 1.33 -19.76 26.02
C THR A 91 0.09 -20.11 25.21
N SER A 92 -0.91 -20.72 25.84
CA SER A 92 -2.13 -21.15 25.14
C SER A 92 -2.97 -19.93 24.78
N PRO A 93 -3.63 -19.92 23.62
CA PRO A 93 -4.55 -18.84 23.27
C PRO A 93 -5.66 -18.68 24.33
N PRO A 94 -6.21 -17.46 24.52
CA PRO A 94 -5.98 -16.27 23.70
C PRO A 94 -4.67 -15.55 24.06
N TRP A 95 -3.85 -15.25 23.05
CA TRP A 95 -2.67 -14.41 23.21
C TRP A 95 -3.07 -12.95 23.36
N SER A 96 -2.42 -12.23 24.27
CA SER A 96 -2.67 -10.80 24.46
C SER A 96 -2.13 -9.97 23.29
N HIS A 97 -1.01 -10.41 22.71
CA HIS A 97 -0.44 -9.81 21.50
C HIS A 97 0.43 -10.81 20.74
N VAL A 98 0.37 -10.76 19.41
CA VAL A 98 1.23 -11.53 18.51
C VAL A 98 1.86 -10.57 17.51
N ASN A 99 3.19 -10.53 17.45
CA ASN A 99 3.93 -9.70 16.52
C ASN A 99 4.67 -10.56 15.50
N LEU A 100 4.47 -10.26 14.22
CA LEU A 100 5.27 -10.78 13.12
C LEU A 100 6.57 -9.97 13.00
N ASP A 101 7.72 -10.63 13.03
CA ASP A 101 9.06 -10.06 12.82
C ASP A 101 9.64 -10.67 11.54
N LEU A 102 9.66 -9.88 10.46
CA LEU A 102 10.37 -10.20 9.23
C LEU A 102 11.73 -9.51 9.26
N ARG A 103 12.79 -10.28 9.03
CA ARG A 103 14.16 -9.80 8.87
C ARG A 103 14.66 -10.13 7.48
N ALA A 104 15.24 -9.14 6.84
CA ALA A 104 15.73 -9.26 5.48
C ALA A 104 17.16 -8.72 5.37
N ALA A 105 17.94 -9.32 4.48
CA ALA A 105 19.26 -8.84 4.10
C ALA A 105 19.52 -9.12 2.62
N SER A 106 20.25 -8.22 1.96
CA SER A 106 20.65 -8.36 0.55
C SER A 106 21.91 -7.55 0.28
N SER A 107 22.72 -7.98 -0.68
CA SER A 107 23.93 -7.29 -1.12
C SER A 107 24.12 -7.42 -2.62
N GLY A 108 24.54 -6.35 -3.28
CA GLY A 108 24.65 -6.26 -4.73
C GLY A 108 23.69 -5.22 -5.31
N ASP A 109 23.39 -5.36 -6.58
CA ASP A 109 22.51 -4.45 -7.33
C ASP A 109 21.17 -5.14 -7.60
N GLN A 110 20.05 -4.48 -7.28
CA GLN A 110 18.71 -5.00 -7.51
C GLN A 110 17.66 -3.87 -7.45
N TYR A 111 16.56 -4.02 -8.20
CA TYR A 111 15.38 -3.16 -8.06
C TYR A 111 14.53 -3.55 -6.84
N ASP A 112 13.66 -2.63 -6.43
CA ASP A 112 12.59 -2.94 -5.49
C ASP A 112 11.64 -4.02 -6.05
N ARG A 113 11.20 -4.92 -5.18
CA ARG A 113 10.29 -6.04 -5.50
C ARG A 113 9.17 -6.09 -4.47
N ILE A 114 7.94 -6.22 -4.96
CA ILE A 114 6.79 -6.51 -4.09
C ILE A 114 6.84 -7.95 -3.61
N SER A 115 6.43 -8.15 -2.36
CA SER A 115 6.38 -9.45 -1.71
C SER A 115 5.13 -9.59 -0.85
N GLY A 116 4.61 -10.81 -0.79
CA GLY A 116 3.48 -11.19 0.06
C GLY A 116 3.81 -12.44 0.86
N LEU A 117 3.29 -12.48 2.09
CA LEU A 117 3.39 -13.61 3.01
C LEU A 117 1.98 -14.04 3.43
N TRP A 118 1.66 -15.31 3.17
CA TRP A 118 0.38 -15.91 3.49
C TRP A 118 0.53 -17.10 4.42
N LEU A 119 -0.51 -17.36 5.21
CA LEU A 119 -0.71 -18.59 5.95
C LEU A 119 -2.07 -19.18 5.58
N GLY A 120 -2.08 -20.32 4.88
CA GLY A 120 -3.34 -20.91 4.41
C GLY A 120 -4.11 -20.04 3.41
N GLY A 121 -3.42 -19.19 2.64
CA GLY A 121 -4.02 -18.22 1.71
C GLY A 121 -4.43 -16.89 2.35
N VAL A 122 -4.44 -16.79 3.68
CA VAL A 122 -4.70 -15.52 4.41
C VAL A 122 -3.43 -14.67 4.38
N GLU A 123 -3.50 -13.45 3.86
CA GLU A 123 -2.34 -12.57 3.80
C GLU A 123 -2.04 -11.97 5.17
N LEU A 124 -0.80 -12.14 5.64
CA LEU A 124 -0.32 -11.58 6.91
C LEU A 124 0.48 -10.30 6.70
N LEU A 125 1.23 -10.20 5.60
CA LEU A 125 2.09 -9.07 5.30
C LEU A 125 2.26 -8.89 3.79
N ARG A 126 2.03 -7.65 3.34
CA ARG A 126 2.51 -7.14 2.05
C ARG A 126 3.66 -6.17 2.30
N THR A 127 4.76 -6.36 1.58
CA THR A 127 6.00 -5.61 1.79
C THR A 127 6.75 -5.39 0.48
N SER A 128 7.51 -4.30 0.36
CA SER A 128 8.45 -4.08 -0.73
C SER A 128 9.89 -4.22 -0.22
N THR A 129 10.78 -4.77 -1.05
CA THR A 129 12.20 -4.88 -0.73
C THR A 129 12.90 -3.53 -0.89
N ALA A 130 13.85 -3.22 -0.02
CA ALA A 130 14.79 -2.12 -0.27
C ALA A 130 15.79 -2.49 -1.37
N GLU A 131 16.18 -1.50 -2.18
CA GLU A 131 17.22 -1.65 -3.21
C GLU A 131 18.61 -1.73 -2.56
N PRO A 132 19.32 -2.86 -2.66
CA PRO A 132 20.59 -3.10 -1.98
C PRO A 132 21.75 -2.25 -2.52
N SER A 133 22.83 -2.25 -1.75
CA SER A 133 24.14 -1.75 -2.14
C SER A 133 25.14 -2.91 -2.27
N PRO A 134 26.29 -2.71 -2.94
CA PRO A 134 27.37 -3.70 -2.99
C PRO A 134 27.89 -4.11 -1.60
N THR A 135 27.93 -3.19 -0.62
CA THR A 135 28.38 -3.47 0.75
C THR A 135 27.32 -4.19 1.59
N GLY A 136 26.06 -4.16 1.14
CA GLY A 136 24.94 -4.88 1.74
C GLY A 136 24.03 -3.99 2.57
N ILE A 137 22.78 -4.44 2.70
CA ILE A 137 21.76 -3.80 3.51
C ILE A 137 20.99 -4.85 4.31
N PHE A 138 20.34 -4.41 5.38
CA PHE A 138 19.38 -5.22 6.11
C PHE A 138 18.24 -4.35 6.64
N TRP A 139 17.09 -4.95 6.90
CA TRP A 139 15.95 -4.25 7.49
C TRP A 139 15.06 -5.22 8.26
N LYS A 140 14.14 -4.64 9.04
CA LYS A 140 13.16 -5.37 9.83
C LYS A 140 11.77 -4.79 9.60
N VAL A 141 10.78 -5.66 9.58
CA VAL A 141 9.36 -5.29 9.57
C VAL A 141 8.70 -5.93 10.79
N ARG A 142 8.11 -5.10 11.65
CA ARG A 142 7.28 -5.56 12.77
C ARG A 142 5.83 -5.20 12.49
N LYS A 143 4.93 -6.18 12.62
CA LYS A 143 3.49 -5.99 12.41
C LYS A 143 2.70 -6.72 13.51
N ASP A 144 1.76 -6.00 14.12
CA ASP A 144 0.76 -6.62 14.99
C ASP A 144 -0.15 -7.52 14.14
N VAL A 145 -0.10 -8.82 14.43
CA VAL A 145 -0.90 -9.87 13.79
C VAL A 145 -1.80 -10.58 14.80
N THR A 146 -2.07 -9.94 15.96
CA THR A 146 -2.95 -10.49 17.01
C THR A 146 -4.34 -10.81 16.48
N ARG A 147 -4.85 -10.00 15.53
CA ARG A 147 -6.14 -10.25 14.88
C ARG A 147 -6.22 -11.60 14.18
N TYR A 148 -5.08 -12.22 13.82
CA TYR A 148 -4.99 -13.52 13.14
C TYR A 148 -4.88 -14.72 14.09
N SER A 149 -5.12 -14.54 15.39
CA SER A 149 -4.88 -15.57 16.40
C SER A 149 -5.55 -16.93 16.10
N SER A 150 -6.79 -16.95 15.61
CA SER A 150 -7.47 -18.22 15.26
C SER A 150 -6.74 -19.01 14.17
N LEU A 151 -5.98 -18.35 13.30
CA LEU A 151 -5.22 -18.99 12.24
C LEU A 151 -3.98 -19.74 12.78
N PHE A 152 -3.32 -19.18 13.80
CA PHE A 152 -2.07 -19.75 14.35
C PHE A 152 -2.28 -21.04 15.17
N THR A 153 -3.52 -21.40 15.48
CA THR A 153 -3.84 -22.66 16.18
C THR A 153 -4.07 -23.82 15.21
N ARG A 154 -4.20 -23.54 13.90
CA ARG A 154 -4.48 -24.55 12.87
C ARG A 154 -3.24 -25.30 12.43
N SER A 155 -3.38 -26.62 12.24
CA SER A 155 -2.28 -27.52 11.85
C SER A 155 -2.35 -28.01 10.40
N ASP A 156 -3.36 -27.58 9.65
CA ASP A 156 -3.67 -28.02 8.29
C ASP A 156 -3.31 -26.98 7.23
N LEU A 157 -2.32 -26.12 7.52
CA LEU A 157 -1.98 -24.97 6.69
C LEU A 157 -0.56 -25.06 6.11
N ASN A 158 -0.33 -24.25 5.07
CA ASN A 158 0.99 -23.96 4.55
C ASN A 158 1.30 -22.48 4.73
N VAL A 159 2.54 -22.16 5.07
CA VAL A 159 3.09 -20.81 4.92
C VAL A 159 3.62 -20.67 3.50
N THR A 160 3.26 -19.56 2.84
CA THR A 160 3.70 -19.26 1.48
C THR A 160 4.23 -17.84 1.41
N MET A 161 5.36 -17.63 0.75
CA MET A 161 5.89 -16.29 0.48
C MET A 161 6.26 -16.16 -0.99
N MET A 162 5.80 -15.08 -1.61
CA MET A 162 6.16 -14.71 -2.96
C MET A 162 7.10 -13.52 -2.92
N LEU A 163 8.24 -13.66 -3.59
CA LEU A 163 9.16 -12.57 -3.91
C LEU A 163 9.79 -12.92 -5.25
N GLU A 164 9.40 -12.21 -6.30
CA GLU A 164 9.95 -12.42 -7.64
C GLU A 164 11.27 -11.68 -7.79
N ASN A 165 12.34 -12.44 -8.00
CA ASN A 165 13.68 -11.90 -8.13
C ASN A 165 14.39 -12.51 -9.34
N ILE A 166 15.36 -11.78 -9.87
CA ILE A 166 16.26 -12.19 -10.95
C ILE A 166 17.69 -11.95 -10.48
N VAL A 167 18.54 -12.93 -10.68
CA VAL A 167 19.98 -12.83 -10.43
C VAL A 167 20.76 -13.21 -11.69
N ASN A 168 21.53 -12.26 -12.21
CA ASN A 168 22.37 -12.35 -13.40
C ASN A 168 23.60 -11.41 -13.28
N ASP A 169 24.28 -11.13 -14.39
CA ASP A 169 25.49 -10.29 -14.39
C ASP A 169 25.24 -8.80 -14.09
N VAL A 170 23.98 -8.35 -14.15
CA VAL A 170 23.56 -6.97 -13.83
C VAL A 170 22.89 -6.92 -12.47
N TYR A 171 21.95 -7.83 -12.22
CA TYR A 171 21.21 -7.92 -10.97
C TYR A 171 21.85 -8.97 -10.08
N THR A 172 22.61 -8.56 -9.08
CA THR A 172 23.43 -9.47 -8.26
C THR A 172 22.83 -9.72 -6.88
N GLY A 173 21.84 -8.92 -6.46
CA GLY A 173 21.21 -9.00 -5.15
C GLY A 173 20.34 -10.24 -4.92
N ILE A 174 20.74 -11.09 -3.96
CA ILE A 174 19.93 -12.19 -3.41
C ILE A 174 19.28 -11.73 -2.11
N TYR A 175 17.95 -11.86 -2.01
CA TYR A 175 17.23 -11.51 -0.79
C TYR A 175 17.17 -12.70 0.18
N HIS A 176 17.74 -12.54 1.36
CA HIS A 176 17.70 -13.51 2.45
C HIS A 176 16.64 -13.10 3.46
N ILE A 177 15.59 -13.91 3.64
CA ILE A 177 14.44 -13.59 4.49
C ILE A 177 14.29 -14.60 5.64
N ASN A 178 13.98 -14.07 6.82
CA ASN A 178 13.57 -14.82 7.99
C ASN A 178 12.30 -14.19 8.58
N VAL A 179 11.26 -14.99 8.82
CA VAL A 179 9.99 -14.54 9.40
C VAL A 179 9.70 -15.33 10.67
N THR A 180 9.48 -14.63 11.78
CA THR A 180 9.18 -15.21 13.10
C THR A 180 7.91 -14.59 13.68
N LEU A 181 7.05 -15.40 14.29
CA LEU A 181 5.96 -14.92 15.16
C LEU A 181 6.43 -14.88 16.60
N ASN A 182 6.23 -13.74 17.26
CA ASN A 182 6.54 -13.53 18.67
C ASN A 182 5.24 -13.39 19.45
N PHE A 183 5.01 -14.29 20.41
CA PHE A 183 3.80 -14.36 21.22
C PHE A 183 4.05 -13.73 22.58
N TYR A 184 3.13 -12.88 23.03
CA TYR A 184 3.23 -12.16 24.29
C TYR A 184 1.96 -12.40 25.12
N GLU A 185 2.18 -12.60 26.42
CA GLU A 185 1.15 -12.49 27.45
C GLU A 185 1.46 -11.29 28.34
N PHE A 186 0.44 -10.50 28.64
CA PHE A 186 0.56 -9.47 29.66
C PHE A 186 -0.65 -9.50 30.59
N ASN A 187 -0.39 -9.39 31.90
CA ASN A 187 -1.45 -9.18 32.89
C ASN A 187 -1.97 -7.74 32.72
N THR A 188 -3.10 -7.52 32.05
CA THR A 188 -3.69 -6.18 32.05
C THR A 188 -5.21 -6.19 32.24
N ILE A 189 -5.59 -5.39 33.22
CA ILE A 189 -6.92 -4.89 33.55
C ILE A 189 -7.54 -4.08 32.36
N ASP A 190 -6.77 -3.87 31.28
CA ASP A 190 -7.05 -2.99 30.14
C ASP A 190 -7.57 -3.71 28.88
N ILE A 191 -7.55 -5.05 28.86
CA ILE A 191 -8.02 -5.86 27.70
C ILE A 191 -9.56 -5.82 27.56
N SER A 192 -10.28 -5.40 28.60
CA SER A 192 -11.75 -5.32 28.58
C SER A 192 -12.33 -4.37 27.51
N ARG A 193 -11.50 -3.53 26.89
CA ARG A 193 -11.88 -2.60 25.81
C ARG A 193 -11.52 -3.07 24.39
N ARG A 194 -10.71 -4.13 24.22
CA ARG A 194 -10.34 -4.63 22.88
C ARG A 194 -11.30 -5.74 22.45
N GLU A 195 -11.81 -5.62 21.23
CA GLU A 195 -12.57 -6.71 20.60
C GLU A 195 -11.69 -7.95 20.49
N SER A 196 -12.26 -9.12 20.78
CA SER A 196 -11.55 -10.39 20.63
C SER A 196 -11.15 -10.60 19.15
N PRO A 197 -10.01 -11.25 18.87
CA PRO A 197 -9.71 -11.71 17.51
C PRO A 197 -10.86 -12.51 16.90
N ALA A 198 -10.94 -12.53 15.57
CA ALA A 198 -11.96 -13.30 14.86
C ALA A 198 -11.82 -14.81 15.10
N ASP A 199 -12.94 -15.51 15.21
CA ASP A 199 -12.98 -16.96 15.42
C ASP A 199 -12.52 -17.73 14.17
N LEU A 200 -12.80 -17.18 12.99
CA LEU A 200 -12.40 -17.73 11.70
C LEU A 200 -11.84 -16.62 10.80
N ILE A 201 -10.88 -16.98 9.96
CA ILE A 201 -10.34 -16.09 8.94
C ILE A 201 -10.34 -16.83 7.61
N ILE A 202 -11.10 -16.31 6.66
CA ILE A 202 -11.33 -16.93 5.36
C ILE A 202 -10.70 -16.03 4.29
N PRO A 203 -9.76 -16.53 3.47
CA PRO A 203 -9.16 -15.73 2.43
C PRO A 203 -10.13 -15.50 1.26
N VAL A 204 -10.16 -14.27 0.76
CA VAL A 204 -10.70 -13.88 -0.54
C VAL A 204 -9.51 -13.61 -1.44
N SER A 205 -8.93 -14.69 -1.93
CA SER A 205 -7.64 -14.74 -2.61
C SER A 205 -7.69 -15.72 -3.77
N ASN A 206 -6.70 -15.64 -4.65
CA ASN A 206 -6.44 -16.67 -5.64
C ASN A 206 -6.08 -18.00 -4.96
N ASP A 207 -6.19 -19.12 -5.68
CA ASP A 207 -5.98 -20.47 -5.15
C ASP A 207 -4.49 -20.83 -4.93
N GLY A 208 -3.57 -19.92 -5.27
CA GLY A 208 -2.13 -20.13 -5.19
C GLY A 208 -1.60 -21.17 -6.19
N GLY A 209 -2.44 -21.70 -7.09
CA GLY A 209 -2.13 -22.79 -8.02
C GLY A 209 -1.25 -22.40 -9.21
N GLY A 210 -0.93 -21.10 -9.35
CA GLY A 210 -0.08 -20.56 -10.42
C GLY A 210 1.26 -20.01 -9.95
N ASN A 211 2.06 -19.50 -10.89
CA ASN A 211 3.35 -18.84 -10.62
C ASN A 211 3.20 -17.41 -10.07
N ARG A 212 2.02 -17.03 -9.56
CA ARG A 212 1.65 -15.63 -9.26
C ARG A 212 1.15 -15.38 -7.83
N GLY A 213 1.37 -16.30 -6.89
CA GLY A 213 1.01 -16.09 -5.47
C GLY A 213 -0.49 -16.18 -5.19
N PHE A 214 -0.93 -15.73 -4.01
CA PHE A 214 -2.33 -15.79 -3.57
C PHE A 214 -3.13 -14.51 -3.88
N TRP A 215 -2.51 -13.41 -4.27
CA TRP A 215 -3.25 -12.22 -4.70
C TRP A 215 -3.93 -12.43 -6.07
N PHE A 216 -5.02 -11.70 -6.32
CA PHE A 216 -5.53 -11.51 -7.67
C PHE A 216 -4.70 -10.45 -8.39
N MET A 217 -4.42 -10.67 -9.67
CA MET A 217 -3.78 -9.69 -10.54
C MET A 217 -4.85 -9.12 -11.47
N ILE A 218 -5.33 -7.92 -11.17
CA ILE A 218 -6.37 -7.22 -11.95
C ILE A 218 -5.68 -6.34 -12.97
N GLU A 219 -5.68 -6.73 -14.25
CA GLU A 219 -4.91 -6.06 -15.30
C GLU A 219 -5.61 -4.79 -15.85
N ASN A 220 -6.94 -4.74 -15.75
CA ASN A 220 -7.76 -3.64 -16.26
C ASN A 220 -9.12 -3.53 -15.53
N SER A 221 -9.87 -2.47 -15.80
CA SER A 221 -11.15 -2.19 -15.12
C SER A 221 -12.33 -3.09 -15.50
N GLU A 222 -12.19 -3.96 -16.51
CA GLU A 222 -13.22 -4.92 -16.89
C GLU A 222 -13.10 -6.23 -16.09
N GLU A 223 -11.94 -6.47 -15.49
CA GLU A 223 -11.67 -7.66 -14.70
C GLU A 223 -12.22 -7.57 -13.28
N SER A 224 -12.77 -8.70 -12.84
CA SER A 224 -13.25 -8.91 -11.48
C SER A 224 -12.90 -10.35 -11.10
N TYR A 225 -12.26 -10.53 -9.96
CA TYR A 225 -11.93 -11.84 -9.41
C TYR A 225 -12.73 -12.07 -8.14
N SER A 226 -13.04 -13.33 -7.85
CA SER A 226 -13.91 -13.68 -6.73
C SER A 226 -13.63 -15.06 -6.17
N ASN A 227 -14.07 -15.26 -4.92
CA ASN A 227 -14.24 -16.57 -4.33
C ASN A 227 -15.69 -16.79 -3.92
N LYS A 228 -16.11 -18.04 -3.94
CA LYS A 228 -17.38 -18.48 -3.38
C LYS A 228 -17.16 -18.98 -1.96
N ILE A 229 -17.85 -18.37 -1.01
CA ILE A 229 -17.64 -18.62 0.42
C ILE A 229 -19.00 -18.91 1.06
N GLN A 230 -19.09 -20.02 1.76
CA GLN A 230 -20.20 -20.36 2.64
C GLN A 230 -19.82 -19.98 4.08
N LEU A 231 -20.58 -19.07 4.70
CA LEU A 231 -20.35 -18.67 6.08
C LEU A 231 -21.04 -19.62 7.06
N PRO A 232 -20.48 -19.86 8.26
CA PRO A 232 -21.20 -20.53 9.33
C PRO A 232 -22.50 -19.80 9.67
N LEU A 233 -23.60 -20.54 9.82
CA LEU A 233 -24.94 -19.98 10.07
C LEU A 233 -25.04 -19.21 11.41
N ASN A 234 -24.11 -19.42 12.33
CA ASN A 234 -23.99 -18.70 13.59
C ASN A 234 -23.02 -17.51 13.53
N THR A 235 -22.62 -17.06 12.34
CA THR A 235 -21.81 -15.85 12.20
C THR A 235 -22.57 -14.62 12.70
N ARG A 236 -21.99 -13.87 13.65
CA ARG A 236 -22.61 -12.67 14.22
C ARG A 236 -21.97 -11.35 13.78
N LYS A 237 -20.74 -11.39 13.29
CA LYS A 237 -20.01 -10.23 12.76
C LYS A 237 -19.05 -10.69 11.66
N ILE A 238 -18.88 -9.85 10.64
CA ILE A 238 -17.93 -10.07 9.56
C ILE A 238 -17.27 -8.76 9.13
N VAL A 239 -15.95 -8.75 9.05
CA VAL A 239 -15.14 -7.61 8.58
C VAL A 239 -14.20 -8.09 7.49
N LEU A 240 -14.18 -7.38 6.37
CA LEU A 240 -13.22 -7.62 5.29
C LEU A 240 -12.02 -6.71 5.46
N GLU A 241 -10.82 -7.29 5.53
CA GLU A 241 -9.54 -6.57 5.49
C GLU A 241 -8.97 -6.66 4.08
N LEU A 242 -8.92 -5.54 3.37
CA LEU A 242 -8.46 -5.44 1.99
C LEU A 242 -6.96 -5.15 1.93
N TYR A 243 -6.24 -5.91 1.10
CA TYR A 243 -4.84 -5.71 0.75
C TYR A 243 -4.74 -5.27 -0.72
N VAL A 244 -3.99 -4.19 -1.00
CA VAL A 244 -3.90 -3.64 -2.36
C VAL A 244 -2.53 -3.03 -2.64
N SER A 245 -2.02 -3.23 -3.86
CA SER A 245 -0.85 -2.52 -4.38
C SER A 245 -0.93 -2.36 -5.90
N SER A 246 -0.47 -1.22 -6.40
CA SER A 246 -0.51 -0.85 -7.82
C SER A 246 0.87 -0.95 -8.46
N HIS A 247 0.94 -1.43 -9.71
CA HIS A 247 2.20 -1.75 -10.36
C HIS A 247 2.20 -1.43 -11.86
N GLY A 248 3.36 -1.56 -12.49
CA GLY A 248 3.54 -1.27 -13.92
C GLY A 248 3.15 0.16 -14.28
N ASN A 249 2.27 0.36 -15.26
CA ASN A 249 1.83 1.73 -15.63
C ASN A 249 0.99 2.44 -14.56
N ASP A 250 0.52 1.72 -13.54
CA ASP A 250 -0.22 2.28 -12.42
C ASP A 250 0.60 2.37 -11.12
N GLU A 251 1.89 2.03 -11.13
CA GLU A 251 2.75 2.22 -9.95
C GLU A 251 2.71 3.68 -9.43
N PHE A 252 2.62 4.64 -10.36
CA PHE A 252 2.52 6.08 -10.09
C PHE A 252 1.19 6.67 -10.55
N TRP A 253 0.09 5.89 -10.46
CA TRP A 253 -1.24 6.24 -11.01
C TRP A 253 -1.73 7.64 -10.63
N TYR A 254 -1.37 8.14 -9.45
CA TYR A 254 -1.70 9.49 -8.96
C TYR A 254 -1.07 10.62 -9.78
N SER A 255 -0.15 10.28 -10.68
CA SER A 255 0.56 11.20 -11.57
C SER A 255 0.19 11.00 -13.05
N ASN A 256 -0.72 10.07 -13.35
CA ASN A 256 -1.08 9.73 -14.72
C ASN A 256 -1.96 10.83 -15.35
N PRO A 257 -1.64 11.31 -16.57
CA PRO A 257 -2.55 12.16 -17.33
C PRO A 257 -3.78 11.37 -17.84
N PRO A 258 -4.82 12.06 -18.32
CA PRO A 258 -5.91 11.41 -19.05
C PRO A 258 -5.43 10.90 -20.42
N ASP A 259 -6.14 9.91 -20.97
CA ASP A 259 -5.83 9.33 -22.28
C ASP A 259 -5.87 10.36 -23.41
N SER A 260 -6.74 11.37 -23.28
CA SER A 260 -6.85 12.49 -24.22
C SER A 260 -5.51 13.21 -24.43
N TYR A 261 -4.74 13.43 -23.37
CA TYR A 261 -3.41 14.05 -23.42
C TYR A 261 -2.40 13.14 -24.13
N ILE A 262 -2.41 11.85 -23.81
CA ILE A 262 -1.53 10.84 -24.44
C ILE A 262 -1.79 10.77 -25.94
N VAL A 263 -3.05 10.67 -26.35
CA VAL A 263 -3.47 10.58 -27.76
C VAL A 263 -3.14 11.86 -28.51
N THR A 264 -3.47 13.03 -27.93
CA THR A 264 -3.21 14.34 -28.56
C THR A 264 -1.72 14.54 -28.84
N ASN A 265 -0.88 14.17 -27.87
CA ASN A 265 0.57 14.34 -27.96
C ASN A 265 1.30 13.12 -28.55
N LYS A 266 0.59 12.06 -28.94
CA LYS A 266 1.14 10.83 -29.52
C LYS A 266 2.25 10.21 -28.66
N LEU A 267 2.05 10.22 -27.34
CA LEU A 267 3.02 9.70 -26.39
C LEU A 267 3.03 8.16 -26.42
N ALA A 268 4.23 7.57 -26.48
CA ALA A 268 4.41 6.12 -26.46
C ALA A 268 4.38 5.58 -25.02
N THR A 269 3.28 5.81 -24.29
CA THR A 269 3.11 5.37 -22.90
C THR A 269 1.73 4.80 -22.66
N GLY A 270 1.63 3.79 -21.80
CA GLY A 270 0.36 3.25 -21.31
C GLY A 270 -0.11 3.89 -20.00
N ARG A 271 0.53 4.95 -19.50
CA ARG A 271 0.23 5.61 -18.21
C ARG A 271 -0.96 6.58 -18.30
N GLY A 272 -2.14 6.03 -18.61
CA GLY A 272 -3.36 6.80 -18.84
C GLY A 272 -4.37 6.77 -17.68
N ASN A 273 -5.65 6.90 -18.04
CA ASN A 273 -6.83 6.88 -17.16
C ASN A 273 -6.91 7.99 -16.09
N GLY A 274 -6.01 8.98 -16.11
CA GLY A 274 -6.00 10.09 -15.15
C GLY A 274 -5.68 9.66 -13.70
N ALA A 275 -5.57 10.63 -12.80
CA ALA A 275 -5.11 10.41 -11.43
C ALA A 275 -6.22 10.00 -10.43
N TYR A 276 -7.04 9.00 -10.77
CA TYR A 276 -8.06 8.43 -9.88
C TYR A 276 -8.28 6.94 -10.11
N ARG A 277 -8.23 6.15 -9.04
CA ARG A 277 -8.44 4.71 -8.99
C ARG A 277 -9.34 4.38 -7.80
N GLU A 278 -10.21 3.39 -7.92
CA GLU A 278 -11.11 2.99 -6.85
C GLU A 278 -11.19 1.46 -6.81
N VAL A 279 -10.78 0.86 -5.70
CA VAL A 279 -10.99 -0.56 -5.45
C VAL A 279 -12.42 -0.75 -4.99
N VAL A 280 -13.12 -1.75 -5.54
CA VAL A 280 -14.52 -2.04 -5.26
C VAL A 280 -14.65 -3.46 -4.73
N VAL A 281 -15.43 -3.62 -3.66
CA VAL A 281 -15.78 -4.91 -3.04
C VAL A 281 -17.25 -5.21 -3.31
N LYS A 282 -17.55 -6.41 -3.76
CA LYS A 282 -18.92 -6.86 -4.05
C LYS A 282 -19.28 -8.17 -3.34
N ILE A 283 -20.54 -8.30 -2.96
CA ILE A 283 -21.18 -9.56 -2.57
C ILE A 283 -22.31 -9.86 -3.55
N ASP A 284 -22.26 -11.00 -4.24
CA ASP A 284 -23.23 -11.41 -5.27
C ASP A 284 -23.56 -10.29 -6.27
N GLY A 285 -22.51 -9.62 -6.76
CA GLY A 285 -22.61 -8.49 -7.69
C GLY A 285 -23.06 -7.15 -7.10
N ARG A 286 -23.41 -7.06 -5.81
CA ARG A 286 -23.76 -5.80 -5.13
C ARG A 286 -22.53 -5.12 -4.53
N ASN A 287 -22.35 -3.82 -4.77
CA ASN A 287 -21.25 -3.05 -4.18
C ASN A 287 -21.45 -2.86 -2.68
N VAL A 288 -20.60 -3.48 -1.87
CA VAL A 288 -20.66 -3.42 -0.39
C VAL A 288 -19.55 -2.57 0.22
N GLY A 289 -18.58 -2.15 -0.59
CA GLY A 289 -17.51 -1.28 -0.14
C GLY A 289 -16.67 -0.73 -1.29
N SER A 290 -15.99 0.38 -1.01
CA SER A 290 -15.05 1.01 -1.93
C SER A 290 -13.89 1.63 -1.16
N GLU A 291 -12.73 1.70 -1.79
CA GLU A 291 -11.52 2.31 -1.24
C GLU A 291 -10.69 3.02 -2.30
N VAL A 292 -10.07 4.13 -1.91
CA VAL A 292 -8.94 4.72 -2.65
C VAL A 292 -7.68 4.34 -1.88
N ALA A 293 -6.82 3.56 -2.51
CA ALA A 293 -5.60 3.09 -1.86
C ALA A 293 -4.63 4.26 -1.62
N PHE A 294 -3.92 4.22 -0.50
CA PHE A 294 -2.80 5.11 -0.24
C PHE A 294 -1.71 4.80 -1.29
N PRO A 295 -1.24 5.79 -2.06
CA PRO A 295 -0.32 5.55 -3.16
C PRO A 295 1.11 5.33 -2.65
N VAL A 296 1.42 4.16 -2.09
CA VAL A 296 2.76 3.82 -1.57
C VAL A 296 3.84 4.10 -2.64
N ILE A 297 4.93 4.76 -2.24
CA ILE A 297 6.11 4.95 -3.09
C ILE A 297 7.13 3.89 -2.69
N PHE A 298 7.42 2.97 -3.61
CA PHE A 298 8.43 1.92 -3.39
C PHE A 298 9.84 2.47 -3.49
N THR A 299 10.84 1.71 -3.02
CA THR A 299 12.21 2.20 -2.83
C THR A 299 12.98 2.47 -4.12
N GLY A 300 12.43 2.12 -5.28
CA GLY A 300 12.96 2.50 -6.60
C GLY A 300 12.25 3.69 -7.26
N GLY A 301 11.17 4.20 -6.65
CA GLY A 301 10.23 5.11 -7.31
C GLY A 301 10.62 6.59 -7.25
N ILE A 302 10.30 7.32 -8.33
CA ILE A 302 10.50 8.77 -8.51
C ILE A 302 11.98 9.19 -8.50
N ASN A 303 12.65 9.06 -7.35
CA ASN A 303 14.08 9.25 -7.16
C ASN A 303 14.54 8.24 -6.09
N PRO A 304 15.25 7.17 -6.46
CA PRO A 304 15.62 6.10 -5.52
C PRO A 304 16.52 6.58 -4.38
N LEU A 305 17.23 7.71 -4.56
CA LEU A 305 18.11 8.29 -3.53
C LEU A 305 17.34 8.84 -2.31
N PHE A 306 16.03 9.07 -2.43
CA PHE A 306 15.19 9.49 -1.29
C PHE A 306 14.97 8.39 -0.27
N TRP A 307 15.09 7.13 -0.69
CA TRP A 307 14.64 5.99 0.11
C TRP A 307 15.81 5.31 0.84
N GLU A 308 16.89 6.05 1.08
CA GLU A 308 18.14 5.58 1.69
C GLU A 308 18.52 6.40 2.94
N PRO A 309 18.66 5.77 4.13
CA PRO A 309 18.13 4.45 4.51
C PRO A 309 16.66 4.50 4.99
N VAL A 310 15.97 5.64 4.84
CA VAL A 310 14.58 5.81 5.30
C VAL A 310 13.62 5.63 4.13
N VAL A 311 12.84 4.55 4.14
CA VAL A 311 11.95 4.20 3.01
C VAL A 311 10.65 5.01 3.02
N GLY A 312 9.92 4.97 1.90
CA GLY A 312 8.60 5.60 1.76
C GLY A 312 7.60 5.10 2.80
N ILE A 313 6.63 5.95 3.19
CA ILE A 313 5.55 5.56 4.13
C ILE A 313 4.82 4.31 3.60
N GLY A 314 4.83 3.22 4.39
CA GLY A 314 4.15 1.97 4.06
C GLY A 314 4.84 1.12 2.99
N ALA A 315 6.08 1.41 2.61
CA ALA A 315 6.84 0.57 1.69
C ALA A 315 7.18 -0.80 2.30
N PHE A 316 7.50 -0.85 3.59
CA PHE A 316 7.83 -2.10 4.29
C PHE A 316 6.63 -2.79 4.90
N ASN A 317 5.61 -2.05 5.32
CA ASN A 317 4.32 -2.60 5.76
C ASN A 317 3.19 -1.84 5.06
N LEU A 318 2.71 -2.38 3.92
CA LEU A 318 1.68 -1.69 3.15
C LEU A 318 0.36 -1.58 3.94
N PRO A 319 -0.37 -0.43 3.83
CA PRO A 319 -1.63 -0.25 4.53
C PRO A 319 -2.70 -1.27 4.10
N THR A 320 -3.54 -1.65 5.06
CA THR A 320 -4.78 -2.41 4.82
C THR A 320 -6.02 -1.57 5.11
N TYR A 321 -7.16 -2.04 4.63
CA TYR A 321 -8.42 -1.31 4.69
C TYR A 321 -9.56 -2.21 5.17
N ASP A 322 -10.08 -1.90 6.36
CA ASP A 322 -11.18 -2.65 6.96
C ASP A 322 -12.54 -2.14 6.47
N MET A 323 -13.43 -3.06 6.12
CA MET A 323 -14.82 -2.81 5.73
C MET A 323 -15.73 -3.72 6.56
N ASP A 324 -16.58 -3.14 7.40
CA ASP A 324 -17.55 -3.90 8.18
C ASP A 324 -18.71 -4.35 7.28
N LEU A 325 -18.82 -5.66 7.08
CA LEU A 325 -19.81 -6.30 6.21
C LEU A 325 -20.98 -6.91 7.00
N THR A 326 -21.02 -6.72 8.33
CA THR A 326 -22.09 -7.19 9.21
C THR A 326 -23.50 -6.81 8.74
N PRO A 327 -23.76 -5.61 8.19
CA PRO A 327 -25.06 -5.27 7.60
C PRO A 327 -25.60 -6.26 6.56
N PHE A 328 -24.72 -7.04 5.91
CA PHE A 328 -25.06 -7.98 4.85
C PHE A 328 -25.30 -9.41 5.33
N LEU A 329 -25.17 -9.71 6.63
CA LEU A 329 -25.36 -11.08 7.15
C LEU A 329 -26.76 -11.64 6.86
N GLY A 330 -27.80 -10.80 6.85
CA GLY A 330 -29.15 -11.23 6.45
C GLY A 330 -29.26 -11.71 5.00
N MET A 331 -28.30 -11.39 4.14
CA MET A 331 -28.22 -11.89 2.77
C MET A 331 -27.38 -13.16 2.63
N VAL A 332 -26.32 -13.30 3.44
CA VAL A 332 -25.29 -14.34 3.25
C VAL A 332 -25.38 -15.54 4.21
N LEU A 333 -26.28 -15.48 5.20
CA LEU A 333 -26.53 -16.57 6.15
C LEU A 333 -27.71 -17.45 5.73
N ASP A 334 -27.77 -17.84 4.45
CA ASP A 334 -28.81 -18.72 3.90
C ASP A 334 -28.36 -20.19 3.74
N GLY A 335 -27.13 -20.48 4.17
CA GLY A 335 -26.51 -21.80 4.07
C GLY A 335 -25.96 -22.13 2.68
N LYS A 336 -25.88 -21.19 1.75
CA LYS A 336 -25.25 -21.36 0.44
C LYS A 336 -23.91 -20.64 0.36
N GLU A 337 -23.19 -20.90 -0.73
CA GLU A 337 -22.02 -20.12 -1.08
C GLU A 337 -22.42 -18.78 -1.70
N HIS A 338 -21.76 -17.71 -1.28
CA HIS A 338 -21.92 -16.36 -1.82
C HIS A 338 -20.62 -15.89 -2.48
N GLU A 339 -20.74 -15.11 -3.54
CA GLU A 339 -19.59 -14.59 -4.28
C GLU A 339 -19.07 -13.31 -3.62
N PHE A 340 -17.82 -13.33 -3.16
CA PHE A 340 -17.07 -12.16 -2.73
C PHE A 340 -16.10 -11.75 -3.82
N ALA A 341 -16.32 -10.59 -4.45
CA ALA A 341 -15.58 -10.16 -5.63
C ALA A 341 -14.83 -8.84 -5.41
N LEU A 342 -13.66 -8.73 -6.03
CA LEU A 342 -12.75 -7.60 -5.99
C LEU A 342 -12.46 -7.11 -7.43
N SER A 343 -12.50 -5.79 -7.63
CA SER A 343 -12.21 -5.14 -8.92
C SER A 343 -11.59 -3.76 -8.71
N VAL A 344 -10.89 -3.21 -9.71
CA VAL A 344 -10.31 -1.85 -9.66
C VAL A 344 -10.85 -0.98 -10.78
N ASN A 345 -11.69 0.00 -10.43
CA ASN A 345 -12.21 0.97 -11.39
C ASN A 345 -11.09 1.90 -11.88
N ASN A 346 -11.06 2.10 -13.20
CA ASN A 346 -10.02 2.87 -13.92
C ASN A 346 -8.60 2.31 -13.79
N GLY A 347 -8.40 1.13 -13.21
CA GLY A 347 -7.09 0.47 -13.13
C GLY A 347 -6.56 0.04 -14.49
N ILE A 348 -5.25 0.12 -14.67
CA ILE A 348 -4.52 -0.33 -15.87
C ILE A 348 -3.23 -1.05 -15.48
N SER A 349 -2.64 -1.76 -16.45
CA SER A 349 -1.43 -2.57 -16.27
C SER A 349 -1.65 -3.75 -15.34
N TYR A 350 -1.53 -3.55 -14.02
CA TYR A 350 -2.05 -4.52 -13.05
C TYR A 350 -2.05 -3.98 -11.62
N TRP A 351 -2.99 -4.49 -10.84
CA TRP A 351 -3.12 -4.30 -9.41
C TRP A 351 -3.12 -5.65 -8.71
N LEU A 352 -2.36 -5.78 -7.62
CA LEU A 352 -2.37 -6.97 -6.78
C LEU A 352 -3.36 -6.74 -5.64
N VAL A 353 -4.43 -7.52 -5.59
CA VAL A 353 -5.56 -7.34 -4.68
C VAL A 353 -6.04 -8.68 -4.13
N ASP A 354 -6.29 -8.73 -2.83
CA ASP A 354 -6.91 -9.83 -2.11
C ASP A 354 -7.45 -9.30 -0.77
N ALA A 355 -8.15 -10.15 -0.03
CA ALA A 355 -8.68 -9.76 1.26
C ALA A 355 -8.78 -10.93 2.24
N ASN A 356 -8.89 -10.60 3.51
CA ASN A 356 -9.18 -11.56 4.58
C ASN A 356 -10.55 -11.25 5.18
N LEU A 357 -11.45 -12.24 5.19
CA LEU A 357 -12.71 -12.15 5.92
C LEU A 357 -12.49 -12.61 7.37
N HIS A 358 -12.51 -11.65 8.28
CA HIS A 358 -12.52 -11.86 9.72
C HIS A 358 -13.96 -12.13 10.16
N VAL A 359 -14.22 -13.31 10.70
CA VAL A 359 -15.56 -13.82 11.04
C VAL A 359 -15.63 -14.14 12.54
N TRP A 360 -16.61 -13.55 13.21
CA TRP A 360 -16.95 -13.87 14.61
C TRP A 360 -18.24 -14.67 14.63
N VAL A 361 -18.26 -15.76 15.40
CA VAL A 361 -19.41 -16.64 15.54
C VAL A 361 -20.03 -16.53 16.93
N ASP A 362 -21.29 -16.91 17.03
CA ASP A 362 -21.97 -17.12 18.30
C ASP A 362 -21.72 -18.55 18.79
N HIS A 363 -20.94 -18.69 19.85
CA HIS A 363 -20.58 -19.99 20.44
C HIS A 363 -21.73 -20.64 21.21
N GLU A 364 -22.79 -19.89 21.52
CA GLU A 364 -23.97 -20.39 22.26
C GLU A 364 -25.12 -20.79 21.33
N ALA A 365 -25.01 -20.51 20.02
CA ALA A 365 -26.04 -20.79 19.03
C ALA A 365 -25.50 -21.57 17.83
N VAL A 366 -26.33 -22.49 17.30
CA VAL A 366 -26.03 -23.22 16.06
C VAL A 366 -26.28 -22.35 14.81
N SER A 367 -27.17 -21.37 14.93
CA SER A 367 -27.49 -20.39 13.89
C SER A 367 -27.99 -19.10 14.53
N VAL A 368 -27.77 -17.96 13.88
CA VAL A 368 -28.34 -16.66 14.27
C VAL A 368 -29.45 -16.25 13.30
N GLU A 369 -30.32 -15.35 13.74
CA GLU A 369 -31.25 -14.64 12.85
C GLU A 369 -30.62 -13.32 12.44
N ALA A 370 -30.64 -12.97 11.15
CA ALA A 370 -30.11 -11.71 10.66
C ALA A 370 -31.00 -11.13 9.56
N GLY A 371 -30.98 -9.80 9.42
CA GLY A 371 -31.69 -9.09 8.36
C GLY A 371 -30.89 -7.91 7.86
N SER A 372 -30.88 -7.69 6.55
CA SER A 372 -30.31 -6.49 5.93
C SER A 372 -31.40 -5.43 5.78
N GLY A 373 -31.10 -4.20 6.18
CA GLY A 373 -32.00 -3.06 6.09
C GLY A 373 -31.71 -2.19 4.86
N SER A 374 -31.43 -0.91 5.07
CA SER A 374 -31.16 0.04 3.99
C SER A 374 -29.87 -0.32 3.24
N TYR A 375 -29.94 -0.21 1.93
CA TYR A 375 -28.81 -0.34 1.03
C TYR A 375 -28.73 0.91 0.16
N ASP A 376 -27.91 1.88 0.58
CA ASP A 376 -27.54 3.02 -0.26
C ASP A 376 -26.22 2.67 -0.96
N SER A 377 -26.35 2.09 -2.16
CA SER A 377 -25.21 1.72 -2.99
C SER A 377 -24.25 2.91 -3.16
N PRO A 378 -22.93 2.69 -3.28
CA PRO A 378 -21.96 3.76 -3.43
C PRO A 378 -22.31 4.77 -4.53
N LYS A 379 -22.75 5.96 -4.13
CA LYS A 379 -23.06 7.09 -5.03
C LYS A 379 -21.77 7.79 -5.37
N ARG A 380 -21.44 7.85 -6.67
CA ARG A 380 -20.19 8.43 -7.18
C ARG A 380 -20.48 9.75 -7.87
N HIS A 381 -19.83 10.81 -7.41
CA HIS A 381 -19.79 12.08 -8.11
C HIS A 381 -18.35 12.37 -8.49
N VAL A 382 -18.08 12.41 -9.81
CA VAL A 382 -16.74 12.56 -10.33
C VAL A 382 -16.72 13.65 -11.40
N VAL A 383 -15.86 14.64 -11.21
CA VAL A 383 -15.65 15.77 -12.12
C VAL A 383 -14.22 15.71 -12.64
N ARG A 384 -14.07 15.85 -13.95
CA ARG A 384 -12.78 15.97 -14.63
C ARG A 384 -12.73 17.30 -15.37
N LYS A 385 -11.60 17.99 -15.26
CA LYS A 385 -11.30 19.19 -16.03
C LYS A 385 -9.95 19.00 -16.68
N GLU A 386 -9.91 19.16 -17.99
CA GLU A 386 -8.72 18.97 -18.81
C GLU A 386 -8.47 20.26 -19.57
N VAL A 387 -7.26 20.78 -19.45
CA VAL A 387 -6.75 21.91 -20.22
C VAL A 387 -5.54 21.40 -20.97
N LEU A 388 -5.66 21.34 -22.29
CA LEU A 388 -4.57 21.00 -23.20
C LEU A 388 -4.05 22.30 -23.78
N GLU A 389 -2.74 22.51 -23.71
CA GLU A 389 -2.08 23.69 -24.26
C GLU A 389 -1.21 23.29 -25.47
N GLU A 390 -0.45 24.23 -26.01
CA GLU A 390 0.45 23.90 -27.11
C GLU A 390 1.57 22.98 -26.62
N GLN A 391 2.01 22.07 -27.50
CA GLN A 391 3.06 21.10 -27.21
C GLN A 391 2.67 20.18 -26.02
N LEU A 392 3.59 19.87 -25.11
CA LEU A 392 3.35 18.97 -23.99
C LEU A 392 2.76 19.65 -22.74
N ASP A 393 2.40 20.94 -22.81
CA ASP A 393 1.86 21.65 -21.65
C ASP A 393 0.35 21.35 -21.45
N GLY A 394 -0.06 21.31 -20.18
CA GLY A 394 -1.46 21.01 -19.85
C GLY A 394 -1.72 20.87 -18.35
N SER A 395 -3.00 20.88 -17.99
CA SER A 395 -3.47 20.81 -16.60
C SER A 395 -4.70 19.93 -16.50
N PHE A 396 -4.65 18.92 -15.63
CA PHE A 396 -5.65 17.89 -15.48
C PHE A 396 -6.10 17.80 -14.02
N LYS A 397 -7.35 18.15 -13.76
CA LYS A 397 -7.94 18.13 -12.43
C LYS A 397 -9.00 17.04 -12.32
N VAL A 398 -8.95 16.28 -11.23
CA VAL A 398 -9.97 15.32 -10.84
C VAL A 398 -10.52 15.68 -9.47
N GLU A 399 -11.83 15.75 -9.34
CA GLU A 399 -12.53 15.80 -8.07
C GLU A 399 -13.50 14.62 -8.01
N ALA A 400 -13.39 13.77 -6.99
CA ALA A 400 -14.28 12.64 -6.79
C ALA A 400 -14.81 12.62 -5.35
N GLU A 401 -16.07 12.26 -5.19
CA GLU A 401 -16.69 11.98 -3.90
C GLU A 401 -17.53 10.71 -4.04
N VAL A 402 -17.33 9.77 -3.13
CA VAL A 402 -18.11 8.53 -3.06
C VAL A 402 -18.68 8.37 -1.67
N ARG A 403 -19.98 8.08 -1.58
CA ARG A 403 -20.71 7.88 -0.33
C ARG A 403 -21.49 6.59 -0.35
N SER A 404 -21.48 5.86 0.76
CA SER A 404 -22.35 4.70 0.97
C SER A 404 -22.85 4.65 2.41
N GLU A 405 -24.04 4.08 2.57
CA GLU A 405 -24.65 3.82 3.87
C GLU A 405 -25.38 2.47 3.82
N PHE A 406 -25.08 1.62 4.79
CA PHE A 406 -25.65 0.27 4.90
C PHE A 406 -26.11 0.05 6.34
N ASP A 407 -27.23 -0.66 6.52
CA ASP A 407 -27.62 -1.16 7.83
C ASP A 407 -28.13 -2.60 7.79
N GLY A 408 -28.00 -3.28 8.91
CA GLY A 408 -28.52 -4.62 9.11
C GLY A 408 -28.45 -4.98 10.59
N TRP A 409 -29.21 -6.00 10.97
CA TRP A 409 -29.32 -6.47 12.34
C TRP A 409 -29.01 -7.95 12.43
N VAL A 410 -28.49 -8.36 13.60
CA VAL A 410 -28.20 -9.74 13.95
C VAL A 410 -28.70 -9.99 15.36
N LYS A 411 -29.44 -11.08 15.53
CA LYS A 411 -29.92 -11.58 16.80
C LYS A 411 -29.12 -12.83 17.18
N SER A 412 -28.30 -12.67 18.22
CA SER A 412 -27.39 -13.68 18.77
C SER A 412 -27.56 -13.77 20.30
N SER A 413 -26.74 -14.58 20.96
CA SER A 413 -26.61 -14.64 22.43
C SER A 413 -26.25 -13.29 23.07
N GLU A 414 -25.56 -12.40 22.35
CA GLU A 414 -25.26 -11.03 22.79
C GLU A 414 -26.47 -10.07 22.67
N GLY A 415 -27.60 -10.56 22.16
CA GLY A 415 -28.82 -9.81 21.93
C GLY A 415 -29.05 -9.48 20.45
N ASN A 416 -30.06 -8.63 20.22
CA ASN A 416 -30.37 -8.11 18.88
C ASN A 416 -29.66 -6.78 18.66
N LEU A 417 -28.65 -6.80 17.80
CA LEU A 417 -27.77 -5.67 17.50
C LEU A 417 -27.95 -5.22 16.06
N THR A 418 -28.16 -3.92 15.87
CA THR A 418 -28.20 -3.27 14.56
C THR A 418 -26.88 -2.55 14.31
N THR A 419 -26.23 -2.87 13.19
CA THR A 419 -24.99 -2.24 12.74
C THR A 419 -25.29 -1.32 11.57
N VAL A 420 -24.86 -0.06 11.65
CA VAL A 420 -24.93 0.93 10.59
C VAL A 420 -23.51 1.30 10.17
N VAL A 421 -23.22 1.20 8.88
CA VAL A 421 -21.91 1.52 8.29
C VAL A 421 -22.08 2.68 7.33
N LYS A 422 -21.38 3.78 7.59
CA LYS A 422 -21.32 4.97 6.73
C LYS A 422 -19.91 5.17 6.25
N SER A 423 -19.73 5.28 4.93
CA SER A 423 -18.43 5.55 4.33
C SER A 423 -18.50 6.74 3.40
N VAL A 424 -17.50 7.61 3.47
CA VAL A 424 -17.26 8.67 2.48
C VAL A 424 -15.78 8.78 2.20
N PHE A 425 -15.42 8.96 0.93
CA PHE A 425 -14.12 9.49 0.58
C PHE A 425 -14.23 10.60 -0.45
N LYS A 426 -13.28 11.53 -0.37
CA LYS A 426 -13.12 12.66 -1.29
C LYS A 426 -11.72 12.66 -1.84
N VAL A 427 -11.58 12.78 -3.15
CA VAL A 427 -10.30 12.90 -3.84
C VAL A 427 -10.28 14.23 -4.58
N GLY A 428 -9.23 15.02 -4.34
CA GLY A 428 -8.83 16.12 -5.20
C GLY A 428 -7.46 15.82 -5.79
N SER A 429 -7.32 15.90 -7.11
CA SER A 429 -6.05 15.68 -7.79
C SER A 429 -5.81 16.73 -8.86
N LEU A 430 -4.56 17.15 -9.03
CA LEU A 430 -4.07 18.01 -10.09
C LEU A 430 -2.79 17.40 -10.65
N VAL A 431 -2.74 17.18 -11.96
CA VAL A 431 -1.51 16.86 -12.70
C VAL A 431 -1.29 17.97 -13.71
N LYS A 432 -0.14 18.64 -13.64
CA LYS A 432 0.20 19.75 -14.51
C LYS A 432 1.56 19.51 -15.17
N PHE A 433 1.64 19.76 -16.47
CA PHE A 433 2.86 19.77 -17.26
C PHE A 433 3.10 21.20 -17.76
N GLU A 434 4.34 21.66 -17.61
CA GLU A 434 4.80 22.99 -18.01
C GLU A 434 6.19 22.86 -18.66
N GLU A 435 6.64 23.92 -19.31
CA GLU A 435 7.95 23.98 -19.96
C GLU A 435 8.12 22.88 -21.03
N ASN A 436 7.07 22.68 -21.82
CA ASN A 436 6.96 21.60 -22.79
C ASN A 436 7.19 20.23 -22.15
N GLY A 437 6.54 20.00 -21.00
CA GLY A 437 6.60 18.75 -20.25
C GLY A 437 7.89 18.51 -19.47
N ALA A 438 8.87 19.43 -19.51
CA ALA A 438 10.09 19.33 -18.72
C ALA A 438 9.82 19.53 -17.22
N TYR A 439 8.76 20.24 -16.87
CA TYR A 439 8.30 20.44 -15.50
C TYR A 439 6.95 19.74 -15.28
N LYS A 440 6.87 18.88 -14.26
CA LYS A 440 5.63 18.19 -13.87
C LYS A 440 5.35 18.48 -12.40
N ARG A 441 4.12 18.89 -12.10
CA ARG A 441 3.59 19.08 -10.75
C ARG A 441 2.36 18.22 -10.55
N VAL A 442 2.39 17.42 -9.49
CA VAL A 442 1.29 16.58 -9.07
C VAL A 442 0.89 17.00 -7.67
N GLU A 443 -0.39 17.25 -7.46
CA GLU A 443 -0.98 17.46 -6.14
C GLU A 443 -2.15 16.51 -5.97
N GLN A 444 -2.20 15.80 -4.86
CA GLN A 444 -3.33 14.95 -4.52
C GLN A 444 -3.68 15.12 -3.06
N ARG A 445 -4.97 15.13 -2.75
CA ARG A 445 -5.47 15.07 -1.39
C ARG A 445 -6.64 14.11 -1.37
N VAL A 446 -6.53 13.09 -0.53
CA VAL A 446 -7.64 12.20 -0.24
C VAL A 446 -8.01 12.33 1.23
N GLU A 447 -9.31 12.35 1.49
CA GLU A 447 -9.91 12.33 2.82
C GLU A 447 -10.92 11.21 2.86
N THR A 448 -10.80 10.29 3.82
CA THR A 448 -11.73 9.20 4.03
C THR A 448 -12.33 9.30 5.43
N LYS A 449 -13.59 8.91 5.58
CA LYS A 449 -14.26 8.76 6.86
C LYS A 449 -15.17 7.55 6.83
N ARG A 450 -14.95 6.63 7.76
CA ARG A 450 -15.83 5.48 8.02
C ARG A 450 -16.38 5.58 9.43
N VAL A 451 -17.67 5.31 9.55
CA VAL A 451 -18.37 5.26 10.83
C VAL A 451 -19.09 3.92 10.89
N VAL A 452 -18.80 3.15 11.93
CA VAL A 452 -19.54 1.94 12.29
C VAL A 452 -20.25 2.22 13.60
N GLU A 453 -21.56 2.12 13.61
CA GLU A 453 -22.40 2.34 14.80
C GLU A 453 -23.20 1.08 15.09
N VAL A 454 -23.07 0.56 16.31
CA VAL A 454 -23.79 -0.62 16.78
C VAL A 454 -24.76 -0.20 17.87
N THR A 455 -26.03 -0.54 17.68
CA THR A 455 -27.12 -0.22 18.63
C THR A 455 -27.86 -1.49 19.03
N ASN A 456 -28.42 -1.51 20.24
CA ASN A 456 -29.30 -2.60 20.67
C ASN A 456 -30.77 -2.35 20.28
N GLU A 457 -31.64 -3.31 20.57
CA GLU A 457 -33.09 -3.23 20.31
C GLU A 457 -33.82 -2.02 20.95
N LEU A 458 -33.25 -1.40 21.99
CA LEU A 458 -33.77 -0.19 22.62
C LEU A 458 -33.26 1.10 21.96
N GLY A 459 -32.44 0.99 20.90
CA GLY A 459 -31.77 2.11 20.23
C GLY A 459 -30.60 2.69 21.03
N LYS A 460 -30.12 2.01 22.07
CA LYS A 460 -28.94 2.45 22.83
C LYS A 460 -27.67 2.06 22.09
N GLN A 461 -26.76 3.02 21.91
CA GLN A 461 -25.44 2.79 21.33
C GLN A 461 -24.63 1.82 22.22
N VAL A 462 -24.21 0.70 21.62
CA VAL A 462 -23.34 -0.32 22.23
C VAL A 462 -21.89 -0.04 21.88
N ASN A 463 -21.62 0.26 20.62
CA ASN A 463 -20.29 0.59 20.14
C ASN A 463 -20.37 1.64 19.03
N ARG A 464 -19.32 2.44 18.89
CA ARG A 464 -19.17 3.37 17.78
C ARG A 464 -17.70 3.53 17.45
N VAL A 465 -17.36 3.21 16.22
CA VAL A 465 -16.01 3.36 15.66
C VAL A 465 -16.05 4.43 14.58
N VAL A 466 -15.13 5.39 14.65
CA VAL A 466 -14.88 6.37 13.58
C VAL A 466 -13.43 6.26 13.16
N HIS A 467 -13.21 6.06 11.87
CA HIS A 467 -11.88 6.06 11.28
C HIS A 467 -11.81 7.11 10.18
N GLU A 468 -10.94 8.09 10.37
CA GLU A 468 -10.67 9.14 9.40
C GLU A 468 -9.22 8.99 8.92
N ARG A 469 -9.00 9.08 7.61
CA ARG A 469 -7.65 9.15 7.02
C ARG A 469 -7.55 10.38 6.14
N SER A 470 -6.39 11.03 6.16
CA SER A 470 -6.04 12.06 5.19
C SER A 470 -4.61 11.86 4.71
N TYR A 471 -4.43 11.82 3.40
CA TYR A 471 -3.11 11.69 2.81
C TYR A 471 -2.90 12.71 1.69
N PRO A 472 -2.45 13.94 2.04
CA PRO A 472 -2.02 14.92 1.06
C PRO A 472 -0.66 14.53 0.46
N ARG A 473 -0.47 14.88 -0.81
CA ARG A 473 0.75 14.63 -1.56
C ARG A 473 1.02 15.75 -2.55
N THR A 474 2.30 16.09 -2.68
CA THR A 474 2.85 16.89 -3.76
C THR A 474 4.08 16.19 -4.33
N VAL A 475 4.17 16.06 -5.65
CA VAL A 475 5.37 15.59 -6.35
C VAL A 475 5.69 16.59 -7.45
N ILE A 476 6.91 17.11 -7.44
CA ILE A 476 7.42 18.03 -8.46
C ILE A 476 8.67 17.40 -9.06
N THR A 477 8.73 17.34 -10.39
CA THR A 477 9.91 16.91 -11.15
C THR A 477 10.24 17.92 -12.21
N SER A 478 11.51 18.30 -12.34
CA SER A 478 12.03 19.16 -13.39
C SER A 478 13.20 18.47 -14.09
N THR A 479 13.10 18.34 -15.41
CA THR A 479 14.12 17.74 -16.26
C THR A 479 14.97 18.82 -16.90
N LEU A 480 16.25 18.87 -16.54
CA LEU A 480 17.23 19.81 -17.07
C LEU A 480 18.20 19.08 -18.02
N ARG A 481 18.73 19.80 -19.01
CA ARG A 481 19.76 19.24 -19.90
C ARG A 481 21.02 18.88 -19.11
N GLY A 482 21.62 17.74 -19.42
CA GLY A 482 22.87 17.30 -18.80
C GLY A 482 24.03 18.29 -19.05
N LEU A 483 25.04 18.25 -18.18
CA LEU A 483 26.23 19.11 -18.25
C LEU A 483 27.19 18.74 -19.40
N SER A 484 26.93 17.64 -20.12
CA SER A 484 27.74 17.17 -21.25
C SER A 484 26.98 17.30 -22.56
N ASN A 485 27.70 17.26 -23.69
CA ASN A 485 27.09 17.26 -25.03
C ASN A 485 26.46 15.91 -25.43
N ASP A 486 26.42 14.93 -24.51
CA ASP A 486 25.83 13.63 -24.79
C ASP A 486 24.30 13.71 -24.73
N LYS A 487 23.63 13.18 -25.76
CA LYS A 487 22.19 13.40 -25.98
C LYS A 487 21.31 12.65 -25.00
N ASP A 488 21.86 11.65 -24.32
CA ASP A 488 21.11 10.72 -23.45
C ASP A 488 21.26 11.06 -21.95
N MET A 489 21.99 12.14 -21.62
CA MET A 489 22.22 12.59 -20.25
C MET A 489 21.32 13.78 -19.86
N TYR A 490 20.69 13.67 -18.71
CA TYR A 490 19.86 14.72 -18.13
C TYR A 490 20.01 14.79 -16.61
N VAL A 491 19.55 15.90 -16.03
CA VAL A 491 19.45 16.07 -14.57
C VAL A 491 17.98 16.13 -14.22
N LEU A 492 17.54 15.26 -13.32
CA LEU A 492 16.20 15.30 -12.73
C LEU A 492 16.29 15.95 -11.36
N VAL A 493 15.59 17.07 -11.17
CA VAL A 493 15.39 17.69 -9.86
C VAL A 493 14.01 17.30 -9.36
N THR A 494 13.93 16.81 -8.12
CA THR A 494 12.72 16.22 -7.56
C THR A 494 12.43 16.79 -6.18
N ASN A 495 11.15 17.06 -5.91
CA ASN A 495 10.63 17.34 -4.58
C ASN A 495 9.37 16.50 -4.34
N VAL A 496 9.33 15.80 -3.21
CA VAL A 496 8.19 14.97 -2.79
C VAL A 496 7.80 15.40 -1.38
N SER A 497 6.54 15.74 -1.18
CA SER A 497 5.93 15.92 0.13
C SER A 497 4.73 15.01 0.24
N GLN A 498 4.67 14.16 1.25
CA GLN A 498 3.54 13.26 1.47
C GLN A 498 3.24 13.12 2.96
N ALA A 499 1.99 12.81 3.28
CA ALA A 499 1.62 12.41 4.63
C ALA A 499 0.57 11.31 4.62
N LEU A 500 0.52 10.56 5.72
CA LEU A 500 -0.58 9.68 6.10
C LEU A 500 -0.98 10.06 7.53
N ASN A 501 -2.11 10.74 7.65
CA ASN A 501 -2.68 11.12 8.93
C ASN A 501 -3.90 10.24 9.18
N GLU A 502 -4.00 9.69 10.38
CA GLU A 502 -5.11 8.83 10.79
C GLU A 502 -5.67 9.30 12.12
N ARG A 503 -7.00 9.25 12.22
CA ARG A 503 -7.71 9.48 13.46
C ARG A 503 -8.69 8.33 13.67
N TYR A 504 -8.57 7.69 14.82
CA TYR A 504 -9.37 6.53 15.19
C TYR A 504 -10.07 6.82 16.51
N LEU A 505 -11.39 6.68 16.55
CA LEU A 505 -12.20 6.89 17.74
C LEU A 505 -13.03 5.63 18.01
N VAL A 506 -12.81 4.98 19.15
CA VAL A 506 -13.60 3.84 19.62
C VAL A 506 -14.30 4.20 20.92
N GLY A 507 -15.61 4.42 20.85
CA GLY A 507 -16.34 5.02 21.97
C GLY A 507 -15.80 6.42 22.28
N GLU A 508 -15.15 6.56 23.43
CA GLU A 508 -14.49 7.80 23.87
C GLU A 508 -12.98 7.81 23.59
N ALA A 509 -12.39 6.65 23.28
CA ALA A 509 -10.95 6.50 23.09
C ALA A 509 -10.49 6.99 21.73
N LEU A 510 -9.64 8.01 21.76
CA LEU A 510 -9.07 8.67 20.59
C LEU A 510 -7.62 8.25 20.40
N THR A 511 -7.28 7.90 19.17
CA THR A 511 -5.92 7.71 18.69
C THR A 511 -5.70 8.58 17.46
N GLU A 512 -4.61 9.33 17.43
CA GLU A 512 -4.21 10.17 16.30
C GLU A 512 -2.79 9.84 15.87
N VAL A 513 -2.59 9.65 14.57
CA VAL A 513 -1.29 9.40 13.94
C VAL A 513 -1.06 10.48 12.91
N TYR A 514 0.11 11.11 12.96
CA TYR A 514 0.58 12.03 11.93
C TYR A 514 1.91 11.52 11.41
N ASN A 515 1.95 11.10 10.15
CA ASN A 515 3.18 10.65 9.51
C ASN A 515 3.43 11.49 8.27
N ARG A 516 4.47 12.34 8.28
CA ARG A 516 4.81 13.24 7.18
C ARG A 516 6.24 12.97 6.72
N GLN A 517 6.43 12.90 5.41
CA GLN A 517 7.72 12.71 4.78
C GLN A 517 7.92 13.75 3.67
N ASP A 518 8.98 14.55 3.80
CA ASP A 518 9.39 15.55 2.83
C ASP A 518 10.78 15.16 2.31
N SER A 519 10.93 15.07 0.99
CA SER A 519 12.17 14.69 0.32
C SER A 519 12.49 15.64 -0.82
N ASP A 520 13.76 16.00 -0.97
CA ASP A 520 14.25 16.86 -2.03
C ASP A 520 15.63 16.42 -2.50
N GLY A 521 15.93 16.66 -3.76
CA GLY A 521 17.21 16.27 -4.33
C GLY A 521 17.25 16.34 -5.84
N TRP A 522 18.37 15.89 -6.38
CA TRP A 522 18.61 15.82 -7.81
C TRP A 522 19.40 14.56 -8.14
N MET A 523 19.30 14.12 -9.39
CA MET A 523 20.11 13.04 -9.92
C MET A 523 20.49 13.31 -11.37
N GLN A 524 21.74 13.00 -11.71
CA GLN A 524 22.21 12.90 -13.08
C GLN A 524 21.96 11.49 -13.58
N VAL A 525 21.24 11.39 -14.69
CA VAL A 525 20.80 10.13 -15.27
C VAL A 525 21.30 10.01 -16.70
N GLU A 526 21.75 8.81 -17.04
CA GLU A 526 21.95 8.36 -18.41
C GLU A 526 20.97 7.20 -18.66
N ASP A 527 20.02 7.41 -19.55
CA ASP A 527 18.89 6.48 -19.80
C ASP A 527 18.09 6.17 -18.51
N HIS A 528 18.37 5.04 -17.84
CA HIS A 528 17.76 4.61 -16.58
C HIS A 528 18.77 4.52 -15.40
N ASN A 529 20.05 4.80 -15.64
CA ASN A 529 21.11 4.64 -14.64
C ASN A 529 21.40 5.96 -13.93
N VAL A 530 21.35 5.94 -12.60
CA VAL A 530 21.77 7.07 -11.77
C VAL A 530 23.29 7.09 -11.68
N LEU A 531 23.90 8.14 -12.22
CA LEU A 531 25.35 8.31 -12.24
C LEU A 531 25.87 9.10 -11.03
N ALA A 532 25.10 10.10 -10.61
CA ALA A 532 25.38 10.95 -9.46
C ALA A 532 24.08 11.59 -8.97
N GLY A 533 24.07 12.10 -7.75
CA GLY A 533 22.92 12.85 -7.23
C GLY A 533 23.12 13.27 -5.79
N GLU A 534 22.20 14.04 -5.26
CA GLU A 534 22.09 14.34 -3.83
C GLU A 534 20.63 14.26 -3.43
N ALA A 535 20.38 13.76 -2.23
CA ALA A 535 19.05 13.55 -1.73
C ALA A 535 18.99 13.81 -0.24
N ARG A 536 17.87 14.35 0.20
CA ARG A 536 17.55 14.53 1.60
C ARG A 536 16.12 14.11 1.83
N THR A 537 15.89 13.37 2.91
CA THR A 537 14.56 12.95 3.34
C THR A 537 14.40 13.23 4.82
N ARG A 538 13.35 13.96 5.17
CA ARG A 538 12.92 14.21 6.55
C ARG A 538 11.58 13.55 6.75
N GLN A 539 11.49 12.62 7.70
CA GLN A 539 10.23 12.03 8.13
C GLN A 539 9.96 12.37 9.58
N SER A 540 8.75 12.85 9.86
CA SER A 540 8.23 13.09 11.21
C SER A 540 6.99 12.23 11.42
N LEU A 541 7.06 11.36 12.42
CA LEU A 541 5.96 10.53 12.90
C LEU A 541 5.56 11.00 14.30
N SER A 542 4.28 11.21 14.55
CA SER A 542 3.74 11.37 15.89
C SER A 542 2.47 10.55 16.10
N TYR A 543 2.28 10.11 17.33
CA TYR A 543 1.21 9.25 17.80
C TYR A 543 0.69 9.81 19.12
N ILE A 544 -0.63 9.91 19.24
CA ILE A 544 -1.30 10.41 20.44
C ILE A 544 -2.41 9.44 20.77
N ASP A 545 -2.51 9.01 22.02
CA ASP A 545 -3.66 8.28 22.55
C ASP A 545 -4.05 8.78 23.95
N GLU A 546 -4.98 8.06 24.61
CA GLU A 546 -5.43 8.40 25.97
C GLU A 546 -4.31 8.31 27.03
N PHE A 547 -3.25 7.55 26.75
CA PHE A 547 -2.21 7.17 27.73
C PHE A 547 -0.90 7.91 27.53
N GLY A 548 -0.63 8.43 26.34
CA GLY A 548 0.61 9.12 26.07
C GLY A 548 0.73 9.67 24.67
N CYS A 549 1.94 10.15 24.41
CA CYS A 549 2.31 10.72 23.13
C CYS A 549 3.67 10.19 22.75
N TYR A 550 3.87 9.87 21.48
CA TYR A 550 5.16 9.51 20.94
C TYR A 550 5.43 10.36 19.70
N SER A 551 6.66 10.79 19.53
CA SER A 551 7.11 11.42 18.30
C SER A 551 8.51 10.95 17.95
N ARG A 552 8.79 10.78 16.66
CA ARG A 552 10.12 10.52 16.11
C ARG A 552 10.31 11.32 14.84
N THR A 553 11.45 11.98 14.74
CA THR A 553 11.88 12.65 13.51
C THR A 553 13.22 12.08 13.09
N VAL A 554 13.28 11.61 11.85
CA VAL A 554 14.52 11.15 11.21
C VAL A 554 14.80 12.05 10.01
N VAL A 555 16.06 12.46 9.88
CA VAL A 555 16.60 13.13 8.71
C VAL A 555 17.71 12.25 8.16
N ALA A 556 17.54 11.84 6.91
CA ALA A 556 18.56 11.19 6.12
C ALA A 556 19.04 12.13 5.01
N ALA A 557 20.34 12.12 4.75
CA ALA A 557 20.94 12.84 3.63
C ALA A 557 22.00 11.97 2.97
N ASN A 558 21.97 11.91 1.64
CA ASN A 558 22.98 11.25 0.82
C ASN A 558 23.28 9.79 1.23
N GLY A 559 22.24 9.06 1.64
CA GLY A 559 22.34 7.66 2.03
C GLY A 559 22.72 7.42 3.49
N GLU A 560 22.85 8.45 4.34
CA GLU A 560 23.17 8.30 5.77
C GLU A 560 22.12 9.01 6.65
N ILE A 561 22.01 8.58 7.91
CA ILE A 561 21.16 9.25 8.91
C ILE A 561 21.94 10.40 9.54
N ASP A 562 21.50 11.63 9.28
CA ASP A 562 22.05 12.85 9.89
C ASP A 562 21.49 13.10 11.30
N GLN A 563 20.20 12.81 11.49
CA GLN A 563 19.50 13.06 12.74
C GLN A 563 18.44 11.98 12.97
N ASP A 564 18.39 11.44 14.18
CA ASP A 564 17.29 10.60 14.66
C ASP A 564 16.96 11.01 16.09
N SER A 565 15.76 11.54 16.30
CA SER A 565 15.31 12.01 17.60
C SER A 565 13.91 11.51 17.86
N SER A 566 13.73 10.78 18.97
CA SER A 566 12.43 10.35 19.48
C SER A 566 12.13 10.97 20.85
N SER A 567 10.85 11.12 21.16
CA SER A 567 10.35 11.70 22.40
C SER A 567 8.99 11.09 22.76
N ASP A 568 8.81 10.73 24.03
CA ASP A 568 7.52 10.32 24.61
C ASP A 568 6.64 11.51 25.02
N THR A 569 6.92 12.69 24.44
CA THR A 569 6.12 13.89 24.55
C THR A 569 5.98 14.50 23.16
N CYS A 570 4.77 14.95 22.81
CA CYS A 570 4.55 15.70 21.58
C CYS A 570 4.49 17.21 21.91
N PRO A 571 5.02 18.07 21.03
CA PRO A 571 4.81 19.50 21.16
C PRO A 571 3.30 19.77 21.16
N SER A 572 2.81 20.57 22.11
CA SER A 572 1.45 21.09 22.04
C SER A 572 1.26 21.79 20.70
N SER A 573 0.34 21.30 19.86
CA SER A 573 0.08 21.87 18.54
C SER A 573 -0.28 23.35 18.68
N SER A 574 0.61 24.25 18.28
CA SER A 574 0.22 25.61 17.96
C SER A 574 -0.60 25.54 16.68
N SER A 575 -1.90 25.76 16.80
CA SER A 575 -2.82 26.03 15.70
C SER A 575 -2.20 27.06 14.73
N SER A 576 -2.03 26.69 13.46
CA SER A 576 -1.78 27.61 12.34
C SER A 576 -2.34 27.00 11.06
#